data_AF-A0A1S2ND48-F1
#
_entry.id   AF-A0A1S2ND48-F1
#
_cell.length_a   1.000
_cell.length_b   1.000
_cell.length_c   1.000
_cell.angle_alpha   90.00
_cell.angle_beta   90.00
_cell.angle_gamma   90.00
#
_symmetry.space_group_name_H-M   'P 1'
#
loop_
_entity.id
_entity.type
_entity.pdbx_description
1 polymer ?
#
loop_
_entity_poly.entity_id
_entity_poly.type
_entity_poly.pdbx_seq_one_letter_code
_entity_poly.pdbx_strand_id
1 'polypeptide(L)'
;MRPSKATDDTLVFDTAGDWYYELKILSRRDVNKDGIEDLEVCFIDRAMNGGTYHASSALLVTRYSAEGYAVALRYRVDDDACLDQAR
;
A
#
# COMPACT_ATOMS: atom_id res chain seq x y z
N MET A 1 9.20 -13.11 -2.78
CA MET A 1 9.99 -12.00 -3.35
C MET A 1 10.56 -11.17 -2.21
N ARG A 2 11.80 -10.67 -2.28
CA ARG A 2 12.38 -9.81 -1.25
C ARG A 2 12.21 -8.35 -1.68
N PRO A 3 11.81 -7.42 -0.78
CA PRO A 3 11.68 -6.02 -1.15
C PRO A 3 13.03 -5.41 -1.51
N SER A 4 13.03 -4.48 -2.48
CA SER A 4 14.18 -3.65 -2.85
C SER A 4 14.38 -2.49 -1.85
N LYS A 5 13.30 -2.05 -1.20
CA LYS A 5 13.32 -1.08 -0.09
C LYS A 5 12.29 -1.50 0.96
N ALA A 6 12.67 -1.48 2.22
CA ALA A 6 11.78 -1.67 3.35
C ALA A 6 12.17 -0.69 4.46
N THR A 7 11.20 0.13 4.88
CA THR A 7 11.29 1.11 5.96
C THR A 7 10.00 1.01 6.78
N ASP A 8 9.91 1.74 7.89
CA ASP A 8 8.73 1.70 8.74
C ASP A 8 7.45 2.13 8.01
N ASP A 9 7.55 3.02 7.02
CA ASP A 9 6.40 3.61 6.31
C ASP A 9 6.34 3.27 4.82
N THR A 10 7.28 2.48 4.30
CA THR A 10 7.34 2.19 2.86
C THR A 10 7.95 0.83 2.58
N LEU A 11 7.32 0.10 1.66
CA LEU A 11 7.78 -1.17 1.13
C LEU A 11 7.75 -1.13 -0.40
N VAL A 12 8.88 -1.39 -1.06
CA VAL A 12 9.02 -1.37 -2.52
C VAL A 12 9.51 -2.71 -3.02
N PHE A 13 8.91 -3.19 -4.10
CA PHE A 13 9.41 -4.27 -4.93
C PHE A 13 9.64 -3.72 -6.33
N ASP A 14 10.90 -3.57 -6.69
CA ASP A 14 11.32 -3.12 -8.02
C ASP A 14 12.00 -4.29 -8.73
N THR A 15 11.27 -4.94 -9.63
CA THR A 15 11.81 -6.01 -10.46
C THR A 15 12.26 -5.40 -11.77
N ALA A 16 13.59 -5.34 -11.95
CA ALA A 16 14.20 -4.69 -13.11
C ALA A 16 13.59 -5.18 -14.44
N GLY A 17 12.97 -4.26 -15.17
CA GLY A 17 12.36 -4.54 -16.48
C GLY A 17 11.04 -5.29 -16.45
N ASP A 18 10.40 -5.46 -15.29
CA ASP A 18 9.11 -6.16 -15.16
C ASP A 18 8.05 -5.32 -14.43
N TRP A 19 7.94 -5.46 -13.11
CA TRP A 19 6.94 -4.77 -12.30
C TRP A 19 7.57 -3.93 -11.20
N TYR A 20 6.93 -2.79 -10.95
CA TYR A 20 7.14 -1.94 -9.78
C TYR A 20 5.91 -2.01 -8.88
N TYR A 21 6.12 -2.31 -7.60
CA TYR A 21 5.10 -2.26 -6.56
C TYR A 21 5.59 -1.40 -5.40
N GLU A 22 4.76 -0.49 -4.91
CA GLU A 22 5.03 0.29 -3.71
C GLU A 22 3.82 0.30 -2.78
N LEU A 23 4.06 0.03 -1.49
CA LEU A 23 3.13 0.24 -0.39
C LEU A 23 3.69 1.36 0.47
N LYS A 24 2.96 2.47 0.59
CA LYS A 24 3.31 3.61 1.43
C LYS A 24 2.25 3.84 2.49
N ILE A 25 2.65 3.96 3.75
CA ILE A 25 1.74 4.30 4.85
C ILE A 25 1.45 5.80 4.80
N LEU A 26 0.17 6.15 4.75
CA LEU A 26 -0.35 7.52 4.74
C LEU A 26 -0.76 7.96 6.16
N SER A 27 -1.36 7.04 6.92
CA SER A 27 -1.86 7.30 8.27
C SER A 27 -1.91 6.00 9.08
N ARG A 28 -1.77 6.12 10.40
CA ARG A 28 -1.88 5.03 11.39
C ARG A 28 -2.94 5.41 12.41
N ARG A 29 -3.99 4.59 12.57
CA ARG A 29 -5.08 4.85 13.52
C ARG A 29 -5.97 3.62 13.69
N ASP A 30 -6.63 3.48 14.83
CA ASP A 30 -7.69 2.48 15.04
C ASP A 30 -9.02 3.06 14.49
N VAL A 31 -9.32 2.80 13.21
CA VAL A 31 -10.52 3.31 12.52
C VAL A 31 -11.77 2.57 12.96
N ASN A 32 -11.67 1.25 13.09
CA ASN A 32 -12.80 0.38 13.38
C ASN A 32 -13.10 0.26 14.90
N LYS A 33 -12.23 0.78 15.77
CA LYS A 33 -12.33 0.81 17.23
C LYS A 33 -12.25 -0.57 17.88
N ASP A 34 -11.48 -1.49 17.32
CA ASP A 34 -11.25 -2.82 17.87
C ASP A 34 -10.01 -2.91 18.79
N GLY A 35 -9.28 -1.80 18.95
CA GLY A 35 -8.06 -1.72 19.75
C GLY A 35 -6.78 -2.13 19.00
N ILE A 36 -6.88 -2.37 17.68
CA ILE A 36 -5.76 -2.70 16.81
C ILE A 36 -5.47 -1.52 15.87
N GLU A 37 -4.19 -1.30 15.54
CA GLU A 37 -3.79 -0.29 14.57
C GLU A 37 -4.26 -0.68 13.16
N ASP A 38 -5.02 0.21 12.51
CA ASP A 38 -5.25 0.19 11.08
C ASP A 38 -4.26 1.12 10.36
N LEU A 39 -3.89 0.73 9.15
CA LEU A 39 -3.03 1.48 8.27
C LEU A 39 -3.84 1.97 7.07
N GLU A 40 -3.81 3.26 6.83
CA GLU A 40 -4.15 3.77 5.50
C GLU A 40 -2.90 3.75 4.66
N VAL A 41 -2.97 3.06 3.53
CA VAL A 41 -1.84 2.89 2.63
C VAL A 41 -2.19 3.34 1.23
N CYS A 42 -1.23 3.91 0.53
CA CYS A 42 -1.26 4.01 -0.92
C CYS A 42 -0.53 2.79 -1.50
N PHE A 43 -1.23 2.00 -2.30
CA PHE A 43 -0.64 0.92 -3.08
C PHE A 43 -0.50 1.37 -4.53
N ILE A 44 0.70 1.25 -5.07
CA ILE A 44 1.03 1.59 -6.45
C ILE A 44 1.52 0.32 -7.13
N ASP A 45 0.98 0.04 -8.31
CA ASP A 45 1.45 -1.02 -9.18
C ASP A 45 1.60 -0.50 -10.61
N ARG A 46 2.77 -0.76 -11.18
CA ARG A 46 3.18 -0.21 -12.47
C ARG A 46 3.94 -1.23 -13.29
N ALA A 47 3.54 -1.35 -14.55
CA ALA A 47 4.28 -2.11 -15.54
C ALA A 47 5.53 -1.34 -15.97
N MET A 48 6.68 -2.01 -15.92
CA MET A 48 8.00 -1.52 -16.31
C MET A 48 8.57 -2.28 -17.52
N ASN A 49 7.81 -3.23 -18.07
CA ASN A 49 8.14 -4.10 -19.21
C ASN A 49 7.64 -3.58 -20.56
N GLY A 50 7.41 -2.26 -20.69
CA GLY A 50 6.86 -1.65 -21.91
C GLY A 50 5.32 -1.63 -21.97
N GLY A 51 4.64 -2.23 -20.98
CA GLY A 51 3.22 -2.00 -20.76
C GLY A 51 2.92 -0.57 -20.27
N THR A 52 1.67 -0.13 -20.43
CA THR A 52 1.21 1.20 -20.01
C THR A 52 0.45 1.20 -18.68
N TYR A 53 0.31 0.04 -18.04
CA TYR A 53 -0.42 -0.08 -16.79
C TYR A 53 0.29 0.68 -15.67
N HIS A 54 -0.48 1.56 -15.02
CA HIS A 54 -0.05 2.32 -13.85
C HIS A 54 -1.30 2.67 -13.06
N ALA A 55 -1.40 2.16 -11.84
CA ALA A 55 -2.50 2.45 -10.94
C ALA A 55 -1.98 2.77 -9.54
N SER A 56 -2.78 3.55 -8.82
CA SER A 56 -2.60 3.85 -7.41
C SER A 56 -3.94 3.71 -6.71
N SER A 57 -3.97 2.98 -5.58
CA SER A 57 -5.19 2.72 -4.81
C SER A 57 -4.95 2.98 -3.33
N ALA A 58 -5.83 3.78 -2.72
CA ALA A 58 -5.84 3.98 -1.29
C ALA A 58 -6.60 2.83 -0.59
N LEU A 59 -5.95 2.16 0.34
CA LEU A 59 -6.50 1.02 1.08
C LEU A 59 -6.48 1.31 2.58
N LEU A 60 -7.55 0.93 3.28
CA LEU A 60 -7.53 0.79 4.74
C LEU A 60 -7.23 -0.67 5.05
N VAL A 61 -6.11 -0.93 5.71
CA VAL A 61 -5.59 -2.27 6.01
C VAL A 61 -5.58 -2.46 7.52
N THR A 62 -6.08 -3.60 7.98
CA THR A 62 -6.04 -3.99 9.39
C THR A 62 -5.35 -5.34 9.56
N ARG A 63 -5.02 -5.68 10.80
CA ARG A 63 -4.62 -7.03 11.20
C ARG A 63 -5.48 -7.48 12.37
N TYR A 64 -6.23 -8.57 12.25
CA TYR A 64 -7.06 -9.05 13.36
C TYR A 64 -6.27 -9.69 14.52
N SER A 65 -4.96 -9.89 14.37
CA SER A 65 -4.03 -10.27 15.45
C SER A 65 -2.58 -10.02 15.05
N ALA A 66 -1.67 -10.03 16.03
CA ALA A 66 -0.23 -9.85 15.82
C ALA A 66 0.43 -10.92 14.94
N GLU A 67 -0.20 -12.09 14.77
CA GLU A 67 0.24 -13.18 13.89
C GLU A 67 -0.69 -13.37 12.68
N GLY A 68 -1.75 -12.57 12.58
CA GLY A 68 -2.72 -12.63 11.49
C GLY A 68 -2.21 -11.96 10.22
N TYR A 69 -2.75 -12.39 9.08
CA TYR A 69 -2.59 -11.70 7.81
C TYR A 69 -3.19 -10.31 7.88
N ALA A 70 -2.54 -9.35 7.21
CA ALA A 70 -3.14 -8.06 6.94
C ALA A 70 -4.24 -8.21 5.88
N VAL A 71 -5.37 -7.54 6.09
CA VAL A 71 -6.50 -7.55 5.16
C VAL A 71 -6.96 -6.13 4.88
N ALA A 72 -7.38 -5.87 3.65
CA ALA A 72 -8.00 -4.59 3.30
C ALA A 72 -9.47 -4.58 3.77
N LEU A 73 -9.81 -3.64 4.64
CA LEU A 73 -11.18 -3.37 5.09
C LEU A 73 -11.93 -2.48 4.10
N ARG A 74 -11.22 -1.59 3.40
CA ARG A 74 -11.81 -0.64 2.45
C ARG A 74 -10.83 -0.36 1.31
N TYR A 75 -11.37 -0.26 0.09
CA TYR A 75 -10.59 -0.02 -1.14
C TYR A 75 -10.68 1.44 -1.63
N ARG A 76 -11.15 2.35 -0.75
CA ARG A 76 -11.26 3.79 -0.98
C ARG A 76 -11.19 4.48 0.37
N VAL A 77 -10.25 5.40 0.58
CA VAL A 77 -10.22 6.22 1.80
C VAL A 77 -10.83 7.58 1.47
N ASP A 78 -10.11 8.33 0.61
CA ASP A 78 -10.50 9.54 -0.12
C ASP A 78 -9.85 9.50 -1.51
N ASP A 79 -10.51 10.05 -2.53
CA ASP A 79 -10.06 9.95 -3.95
C ASP A 79 -8.68 10.57 -4.19
N ASP A 80 -8.26 11.50 -3.33
CA ASP A 80 -7.02 12.26 -3.46
C ASP A 80 -5.83 11.70 -2.66
N ALA A 81 -6.06 10.68 -1.82
CA ALA A 81 -5.08 10.20 -0.83
C ALA A 81 -3.77 9.65 -1.46
N CYS A 82 -3.81 9.25 -2.73
CA CYS A 82 -2.68 8.75 -3.50
C CYS A 82 -2.09 9.76 -4.51
N LEU A 83 -2.70 10.93 -4.69
CA LEU A 83 -2.36 11.83 -5.80
C LEU A 83 -0.93 12.37 -5.76
N ASP A 84 -0.36 12.52 -4.56
CA ASP A 84 1.02 13.00 -4.40
C ASP A 84 2.09 11.98 -4.79
N GLN A 85 1.70 10.74 -5.12
CA GLN A 85 2.64 9.66 -5.48
C GLN A 85 2.60 9.27 -6.97
N ALA A 86 1.69 9.88 -7.76
CA ALA A 86 1.53 9.59 -9.19
C ALA A 86 2.37 10.50 -10.12
N ARG A 87 3.30 11.30 -9.58
CA ARG A 87 4.16 12.23 -10.33
C ARG A 87 5.51 11.64 -10.67
#